data_AF-A0AAV4FWS7-F1
#
_entry.id   AF-A0AAV4FWS7-F1
#
_cell.length_a   1.000
_cell.length_b   1.000
_cell.length_c   1.000
_cell.angle_alpha   90.00
_cell.angle_beta   90.00
_cell.angle_gamma   90.00
#
_symmetry.space_group_name_H-M   'P 1'
#
loop_
_entity.id
_entity.type
_entity.pdbx_description
1 polymer ?
#
loop_
_entity_poly.entity_id
_entity_poly.type
_entity_poly.pdbx_seq_one_letter_code
_entity_poly.pdbx_strand_id
1 'polypeptide(L)'
;MWKAANIYQKIKIRLYNSSVKSVLLYGCETWKATTGAIRKVQAFVNRCMSGILRIKWHDKVRNEEVWRRTGQKPVEEDRNRNEEVALDWTHTEETT
;
A
#
# COMPACT_ATOMS: atom_id res chain seq x y z
N MET A 1 5.06 -4.68 -16.31
CA MET A 1 4.26 -5.43 -15.31
C MET A 1 2.79 -5.01 -15.26
N TRP A 2 2.45 -3.76 -14.95
CA TRP A 2 1.05 -3.34 -14.73
C TRP A 2 0.15 -3.47 -15.97
N LYS A 3 0.65 -3.08 -17.16
CA LYS A 3 -0.06 -3.17 -18.45
C LYS A 3 -0.15 -4.58 -19.07
N ALA A 4 0.61 -5.57 -18.57
CA ALA A 4 0.69 -6.89 -19.20
C ALA A 4 -0.64 -7.65 -19.06
N ALA A 5 -1.15 -8.22 -20.15
CA ALA A 5 -2.44 -8.93 -20.16
C ALA A 5 -2.39 -10.33 -19.53
N ASN A 6 -1.22 -10.97 -19.60
CA ASN A 6 -1.07 -12.41 -19.40
C ASN A 6 -0.77 -12.84 -17.96
N ILE A 7 -0.71 -11.91 -17.01
CA ILE A 7 -0.46 -12.21 -15.60
C ILE A 7 -1.77 -12.02 -14.84
N TYR A 8 -2.24 -13.09 -14.19
CA TYR A 8 -3.42 -13.05 -13.33
C TYR A 8 -3.32 -11.90 -12.32
N GLN A 9 -4.39 -11.11 -12.18
CA GLN A 9 -4.46 -9.95 -11.30
C GLN A 9 -4.00 -10.28 -9.88
N LYS A 10 -4.37 -11.46 -9.38
CA LYS A 10 -3.96 -11.99 -8.07
C LYS A 10 -2.44 -12.11 -7.88
N ILE A 11 -1.71 -12.51 -8.92
CA ILE A 11 -0.24 -12.62 -8.88
C ILE A 11 0.40 -11.23 -8.81
N LYS A 12 -0.11 -10.27 -9.60
CA LYS A 12 0.37 -8.88 -9.55
C LYS A 12 0.13 -8.22 -8.19
N ILE A 13 -1.04 -8.47 -7.58
CA ILE A 13 -1.38 -7.95 -6.26
C ILE A 13 -0.46 -8.56 -5.19
N ARG A 14 -0.19 -9.87 -5.26
CA ARG A 14 0.76 -10.54 -4.35
C ARG A 14 2.17 -9.96 -4.47
N LEU A 15 2.67 -9.80 -5.69
CA LEU A 15 4.00 -9.25 -5.94
C LEU A 15 4.12 -7.78 -5.50
N TYR A 16 3.05 -7.00 -5.71
CA TYR A 16 2.96 -5.65 -5.18
C TYR A 16 3.10 -5.66 -3.65
N ASN A 17 2.35 -6.53 -2.96
CA ASN A 17 2.37 -6.62 -1.50
C ASN A 17 3.72 -7.07 -0.94
N SER A 18 4.41 -8.01 -1.60
CA SER A 18 5.68 -8.53 -1.11
C SER A 18 6.84 -7.55 -1.29
N SER A 19 6.89 -6.87 -2.43
CA SER A 19 8.10 -6.14 -2.85
C SER A 19 7.90 -4.63 -2.86
N VAL A 20 6.80 -4.15 -3.45
CA VAL A 20 6.59 -2.71 -3.63
C VAL A 20 6.09 -2.08 -2.35
N LYS A 21 5.14 -2.73 -1.68
CA LYS A 21 4.52 -2.23 -0.44
C LYS A 21 5.54 -2.17 0.71
N SER A 22 6.36 -3.21 0.87
CA SER A 22 7.41 -3.26 1.90
C SER A 22 8.45 -2.14 1.73
N VAL A 23 8.96 -1.94 0.52
CA VAL A 23 9.94 -0.88 0.23
C VAL A 23 9.34 0.52 0.44
N LEU A 24 8.09 0.74 0.04
CA LEU A 24 7.40 2.02 0.24
C LEU A 24 7.21 2.33 1.73
N LEU A 25 6.77 1.35 2.53
CA LEU A 25 6.56 1.51 3.96
C LEU A 25 7.87 1.78 4.69
N TYR A 26 8.91 0.98 4.39
CA TYR A 26 10.24 1.18 4.97
C TYR A 26 10.83 2.57 4.68
N GLY A 27 10.67 3.05 3.44
CA GLY A 27 11.07 4.41 3.09
C GLY A 27 10.28 5.48 3.86
N CYS A 28 9.00 5.25 4.13
CA CYS A 28 8.17 6.17 4.90
C CYS A 28 8.54 6.21 6.39
N GLU A 29 8.86 5.05 6.96
CA GLU A 29 9.34 4.90 8.34
C GLU A 29 10.70 5.59 8.53
N THR A 30 11.64 5.35 7.62
CA THR A 30 13.02 5.84 7.73
C THR A 30 13.14 7.35 7.50
N TRP A 31 12.35 7.94 6.60
CA TRP A 31 12.51 9.34 6.20
C TRP A 31 11.55 10.33 6.87
N LYS A 32 10.95 9.99 8.02
CA LYS A 32 9.90 10.82 8.66
C LYS A 32 8.87 11.28 7.62
N ALA A 33 8.13 10.32 7.04
CA ALA A 33 7.12 10.64 6.06
C ALA A 33 6.08 11.61 6.62
N THR A 34 6.09 12.84 6.13
CA THR A 34 5.04 13.81 6.39
C THR A 34 3.71 13.33 5.78
N THR A 35 2.59 13.82 6.29
CA THR A 35 1.25 13.52 5.75
C THR A 35 1.15 13.76 4.23
N GLY A 36 1.92 14.71 3.69
CA GLY A 36 2.04 14.94 2.26
C GLY A 36 2.74 13.81 1.48
N ALA A 37 3.78 13.20 2.05
CA ALA A 37 4.47 12.06 1.45
C ALA A 37 3.56 10.82 1.44
N ILE A 38 2.87 10.55 2.55
CA ILE A 38 1.90 9.44 2.66
C ILE A 38 0.79 9.57 1.61
N ARG A 39 0.25 10.77 1.42
CA ARG A 39 -0.76 11.04 0.37
C ARG A 39 -0.23 10.77 -1.04
N LYS A 40 1.03 11.13 -1.33
CA LYS A 40 1.68 10.85 -2.62
C LYS A 40 1.88 9.35 -2.83
N VAL A 41 2.30 8.63 -1.79
CA VAL A 41 2.42 7.16 -1.82
C VAL A 41 1.06 6.53 -2.05
N GLN A 42 0.01 6.96 -1.35
CA GLN A 42 -1.36 6.48 -1.56
C GLN A 42 -1.85 6.71 -2.99
N ALA A 43 -1.58 7.88 -3.58
CA ALA A 43 -1.92 8.18 -4.96
C ALA A 43 -1.17 7.25 -5.94
N PHE A 44 0.10 6.95 -5.67
CA PHE A 44 0.88 5.97 -6.42
C PHE A 44 0.28 4.57 -6.33
N VAL A 45 -0.06 4.09 -5.12
CA VAL A 45 -0.74 2.80 -4.90
C VAL A 45 -2.02 2.72 -5.72
N ASN A 46 -2.87 3.74 -5.63
CA ASN A 46 -4.16 3.77 -6.32
C ASN A 46 -4.00 3.73 -7.84
N ARG A 47 -2.97 4.41 -8.38
CA ARG A 47 -2.63 4.37 -9.81
C ARG A 47 -2.17 2.97 -10.25
N CYS A 48 -1.34 2.31 -9.44
CA CYS A 48 -0.90 0.93 -9.68
C CYS A 48 -2.09 -0.03 -9.68
N MET A 49 -2.96 0.05 -8.67
CA MET A 49 -4.14 -0.81 -8.54
C MET A 49 -5.13 -0.62 -9.69
N SER A 50 -5.38 0.63 -10.08
CA SER A 50 -6.22 0.93 -11.25
C SER A 50 -5.63 0.35 -12.54
N GLY A 51 -4.29 0.40 -12.69
CA GLY A 51 -3.59 -0.23 -13.80
C GLY A 51 -3.69 -1.76 -13.82
N ILE A 52 -3.66 -2.43 -12.65
CA ILE A 52 -3.86 -3.87 -12.52
C ILE A 52 -5.29 -4.27 -12.91
N LEU A 53 -6.26 -3.50 -12.44
CA LEU A 53 -7.68 -3.71 -12.72
C LEU A 53 -8.10 -3.23 -14.12
N ARG A 54 -7.19 -2.60 -14.87
CA ARG A 54 -7.44 -2.00 -16.20
C ARG A 54 -8.56 -0.96 -16.20
N ILE A 55 -8.76 -0.30 -15.08
CA ILE A 55 -9.73 0.79 -14.94
C ILE A 55 -9.18 2.00 -15.69
N LYS A 56 -9.95 2.50 -16.65
CA LYS A 56 -9.63 3.73 -17.37
C LYS A 56 -10.07 4.92 -16.55
N TRP A 57 -9.42 6.06 -16.76
CA TRP A 57 -9.76 7.30 -16.05
C TRP A 57 -11.21 7.76 -16.32
N HIS A 58 -11.77 7.43 -17.49
CA HIS A 58 -13.17 7.71 -17.83
C HIS A 58 -14.18 6.88 -17.05
N ASP A 59 -13.79 5.73 -16.50
CA ASP A 59 -14.69 4.84 -15.76
C ASP A 59 -15.08 5.44 -14.39
N LYS A 60 -14.38 6.51 -13.95
CA LYS A 60 -14.64 7.28 -12.71
C LYS A 60 -14.89 6.40 -11.47
N VAL A 61 -14.19 5.27 -11.38
CA VAL A 61 -14.33 4.34 -10.25
C VAL A 61 -13.78 4.97 -8.98
N ARG A 62 -14.55 4.92 -7.89
CA ARG A 62 -14.11 5.39 -6.57
C ARG A 62 -12.94 4.54 -6.05
N ASN A 63 -12.02 5.17 -5.33
CA ASN A 63 -10.87 4.47 -4.74
C ASN A 63 -11.29 3.33 -3.79
N GLU A 64 -12.39 3.49 -3.06
CA GLU A 64 -12.96 2.44 -2.19
C GLU A 64 -13.29 1.16 -2.96
N GLU A 65 -13.85 1.29 -4.17
CA GLU A 65 -14.19 0.14 -5.01
C GLU A 65 -12.93 -0.55 -5.56
N VAL A 66 -11.88 0.23 -5.84
CA VAL A 66 -10.56 -0.30 -6.21
C VAL A 66 -9.97 -1.10 -5.05
N TRP A 67 -10.05 -0.59 -3.82
CA TRP A 67 -9.56 -1.27 -2.62
C TRP A 67 -10.36 -2.55 -2.33
N ARG A 68 -11.69 -2.51 -2.45
CA ARG A 68 -12.56 -3.68 -2.29
C ARG A 68 -12.21 -4.81 -3.26
N ARG A 69 -11.96 -4.48 -4.53
CA ARG A 69 -11.59 -5.48 -5.56
C ARG A 69 -10.19 -6.05 -5.38
N THR A 70 -9.27 -5.26 -4.82
CA THR A 70 -7.86 -5.66 -4.65
C THR A 70 -7.56 -6.24 -3.27
N GLY A 71 -8.49 -6.10 -2.31
CA GLY A 71 -8.27 -6.47 -0.91
C GLY A 71 -7.21 -5.60 -0.22
N GLN A 72 -6.99 -4.39 -0.73
CA GLN A 72 -5.98 -3.46 -0.22
C GLN A 72 -6.57 -2.51 0.81
N LYS A 73 -5.69 -2.01 1.68
CA LYS A 73 -6.01 -1.00 2.71
C LYS A 73 -5.27 0.31 2.41
N PRO A 74 -5.74 1.44 2.97
CA PRO A 74 -4.99 2.68 2.94
C PRO A 74 -3.60 2.52 3.57
N VAL A 75 -2.59 3.16 2.99
CA VAL A 75 -1.20 3.13 3.44
C VAL A 75 -1.06 3.68 4.86
N GLU A 76 -1.92 4.61 5.24
CA GLU A 76 -1.98 5.18 6.59
C GLU A 76 -2.34 4.13 7.65
N GLU A 77 -3.23 3.18 7.32
CA GLU A 77 -3.61 2.09 8.22
C GLU A 77 -2.45 1.10 8.43
N ASP A 78 -1.67 0.84 7.37
CA ASP A 78 -0.45 0.02 7.49
C ASP A 78 0.64 0.71 8.31
N ARG A 79 0.77 2.03 8.19
CA ARG A 79 1.70 2.83 9.02
C ARG A 79 1.32 2.77 10.49
N ASN A 80 0.05 3.00 10.81
CA ASN A 80 -0.43 3.00 12.20
C ASN A 80 -0.21 1.63 12.86
N ARG A 81 -0.47 0.52 12.14
CA ARG A 81 -0.17 -0.83 12.64
C ARG A 81 1.32 -1.01 12.92
N ASN A 82 2.20 -0.50 12.05
CA ASN A 82 3.64 -0.63 12.24
C ASN A 82 4.13 0.23 13.42
N GLU A 83 3.55 1.42 13.62
CA GLU A 83 3.78 2.26 14.81
C GLU A 83 3.32 1.56 16.10
N GLU A 84 2.13 0.95 16.10
CA GLU A 84 1.60 0.16 17.23
C GLU A 84 2.50 -1.04 17.57
N VAL A 85 2.93 -1.81 16.56
CA VAL A 85 3.84 -2.94 16.74
C VAL A 85 5.18 -2.45 17.30
N ALA A 86 5.73 -1.35 16.79
CA ALA A 86 6.97 -0.78 17.30
C ALA A 86 6.86 -0.37 18.79
N LEU A 87 5.71 0.18 19.20
CA LEU A 87 5.46 0.51 20.61
C LEU A 87 5.36 -0.76 21.47
N ASP A 88 4.70 -1.83 21.01
CA ASP A 88 4.65 -3.11 21.73
C ASP A 88 6.05 -3.68 21.97
N TRP A 89 6.91 -3.69 20.94
CA TRP A 89 8.30 -4.14 21.05
C TRP A 89 9.08 -3.37 22.12
N THR A 90 8.97 -2.04 22.18
CA THR A 90 9.69 -1.25 23.20
C THR A 90 9.20 -1.55 24.62
N HIS A 91 7.91 -1.83 24.81
CA HIS A 91 7.39 -2.23 26.13
C HIS A 91 7.89 -3.62 26.55
N THR A 92 8.07 -4.54 25.60
CA THR A 92 8.60 -5.89 25.89
C THR A 92 10.09 -5.89 26.27
N GLU A 93 10.89 -4.98 25.70
CA GLU A 93 12.32 -4.82 26.04
C GLU A 93 12.53 -4.17 27.42
N GLU A 94 11.62 -3.29 27.86
CA GLU A 94 11.69 -2.63 29.17
C GLU A 94 11.23 -3.53 30.33
N THR A 95 10.50 -4.61 30.04
CA THR A 95 9.94 -5.54 31.05
C THR A 95 10.81 -6.78 31.28
N THR A 96 11.93 -6.92 30.55
CA THR A 96 12.91 -8.03 30.66
C THR A 96 14.15 -7.57 31.43
#